data_AF-A0A1I7UTJ2-F1
#
_entry.id   AF-A0A1I7UTJ2-F1
#
_cell.length_a   1.000
_cell.length_b   1.000
_cell.length_c   1.000
_cell.angle_alpha   90.00
_cell.angle_beta   90.00
_cell.angle_gamma   90.00
#
_symmetry.space_group_name_H-M   'P 1'
#
loop_
_entity.id
_entity.type
_entity.pdbx_description
1 polymer ?
#
loop_
_entity_poly.entity_id
_entity_poly.type
_entity_poly.pdbx_seq_one_letter_code
_entity_poly.pdbx_strand_id
1 'polypeptide(L)'
;MDLLRLPLVVLIDIFKNMDFREKFLISFLSKRARNTLKLTCVVPHFVINLSDKLCIDTGSRDNPSKVTEDHLIGGEVMRLSLYPGQIILRENSPQKQLSFAGYLLDTFLKSTISIGFDDPTLSATVLEFMKIINQRKLSIETFNYSLTEDSSEFIPRILDECSEVTDSIDIHAISPNFMYTPPRPFKAEILCVWKTTNWLNLEDFMSCHRVVVELGKNSNRTAETYNSFFASWMNSDARLQELTFHSIEKQEYRTIMSAVSNQGTLQRLGKEWIEVKRRNGLEFFIYTFRVYMIIYTKQAYLEEMRKQEALFGNHTINQNP
;
A
#
# COMPACT_ATOMS: atom_id res chain seq x y z
N MET A 1 -6.59 -7.61 42.23
CA MET A 1 -7.89 -8.13 41.73
C MET A 1 -7.58 -9.04 40.56
N ASP A 2 -8.02 -10.31 40.57
CA ASP A 2 -7.68 -11.28 39.50
C ASP A 2 -8.65 -11.11 38.33
N LEU A 3 -8.35 -10.12 37.46
CA LEU A 3 -9.18 -9.75 36.30
C LEU A 3 -9.59 -10.97 35.49
N LEU A 4 -8.69 -11.94 35.30
CA LEU A 4 -8.89 -13.12 34.45
C LEU A 4 -9.84 -14.17 35.05
N ARG A 5 -10.28 -14.00 36.31
CA ARG A 5 -11.33 -14.84 36.93
C ARG A 5 -12.74 -14.38 36.59
N LEU A 6 -12.91 -13.19 36.01
CA LEU A 6 -14.23 -12.70 35.61
C LEU A 6 -14.80 -13.55 34.46
N PRO A 7 -16.14 -13.61 34.33
CA PRO A 7 -16.79 -14.26 33.18
C PRO A 7 -16.31 -13.65 31.85
N LEU A 8 -16.24 -14.49 30.80
CA LEU A 8 -15.73 -14.07 29.48
C LEU A 8 -16.50 -12.88 28.90
N VAL A 9 -17.82 -12.84 29.10
CA VAL A 9 -18.68 -11.73 28.63
C VAL A 9 -18.26 -10.40 29.26
N VAL A 10 -17.96 -10.40 30.57
CA VAL A 10 -17.48 -9.20 31.26
C VAL A 10 -16.09 -8.80 30.77
N LEU A 11 -15.22 -9.77 30.48
CA LEU A 11 -13.89 -9.51 29.93
C LEU A 11 -13.93 -8.91 28.51
N ILE A 12 -14.93 -9.26 27.69
CA ILE A 12 -15.15 -8.62 26.39
C ILE A 12 -15.43 -7.14 26.58
N ASP A 13 -16.36 -6.78 27.47
CA ASP A 13 -16.71 -5.39 27.73
C ASP A 13 -15.53 -4.60 28.31
N ILE A 14 -14.76 -5.20 29.23
CA ILE A 14 -13.57 -4.56 29.79
C ILE A 14 -12.53 -4.31 28.69
N PHE A 15 -12.18 -5.32 27.90
CA PHE A 15 -11.15 -5.16 26.86
C PHE A 15 -11.62 -4.25 25.73
N LYS A 16 -12.92 -4.16 25.44
CA LYS A 16 -13.44 -3.18 24.48
C LYS A 16 -13.10 -1.73 24.88
N ASN A 17 -13.08 -1.43 26.18
CA ASN A 17 -12.82 -0.10 26.71
C ASN A 17 -11.34 0.18 27.04
N MET A 18 -10.47 -0.83 26.94
CA MET A 18 -9.04 -0.66 27.15
C MET A 18 -8.33 -0.11 25.91
N ASP A 19 -7.30 0.70 26.12
CA ASP A 19 -6.42 1.16 25.05
C ASP A 19 -5.51 0.03 24.54
N PHE A 20 -4.80 0.27 23.44
CA PHE A 20 -3.93 -0.74 22.83
C PHE A 20 -2.75 -1.10 23.75
N ARG A 21 -2.16 -0.11 24.43
CA ARG A 21 -1.07 -0.33 25.40
C ARG A 21 -1.51 -1.22 26.55
N GLU A 22 -2.68 -0.99 27.14
CA GLU A 22 -3.22 -1.78 28.24
C GLU A 22 -3.42 -3.24 27.81
N LYS A 23 -4.05 -3.46 26.64
CA LYS A 23 -4.21 -4.79 26.04
C LYS A 23 -2.86 -5.47 25.82
N PHE A 24 -1.90 -4.73 25.28
CA PHE A 24 -0.56 -5.24 25.04
C PHE A 24 0.15 -5.64 26.35
N LEU A 25 0.09 -4.82 27.39
CA LEU A 25 0.66 -5.14 28.70
C LEU A 25 -0.01 -6.35 29.36
N ILE A 26 -1.34 -6.45 29.25
CA ILE A 26 -2.10 -7.62 29.74
C ILE A 26 -1.62 -8.91 29.04
N SER A 27 -1.22 -8.84 27.77
CA SER A 27 -0.72 -10.01 27.04
C SER A 27 0.51 -10.66 27.68
N PHE A 28 1.32 -9.90 28.44
CA PHE A 28 2.49 -10.41 29.15
C PHE A 28 2.18 -11.10 30.47
N LEU A 29 0.99 -10.88 31.06
CA LEU A 29 0.69 -11.38 32.40
C LEU A 29 0.62 -12.91 32.46
N SER A 30 0.08 -13.55 31.42
CA SER A 30 0.05 -15.01 31.32
C SER A 30 -0.38 -15.49 29.93
N LYS A 31 -0.12 -16.77 29.64
CA LYS A 31 -0.67 -17.46 28.47
C LYS A 31 -2.21 -17.38 28.43
N ARG A 32 -2.88 -17.44 29.58
CA ARG A 32 -4.33 -17.30 29.70
C ARG A 32 -4.78 -15.90 29.27
N ALA A 33 -4.14 -14.85 29.79
CA ALA A 33 -4.45 -13.46 29.44
C ALA A 33 -4.36 -13.22 27.93
N ARG A 34 -3.26 -13.67 27.33
CA ARG A 34 -3.04 -13.60 25.88
C ARG A 34 -4.10 -14.35 25.09
N ASN A 35 -4.45 -15.57 25.51
CA ASN A 35 -5.49 -16.35 24.84
C ASN A 35 -6.88 -15.71 24.99
N THR A 36 -7.18 -15.08 26.12
CA THR A 36 -8.42 -14.30 26.29
C THR A 36 -8.44 -13.12 25.33
N LEU A 37 -7.36 -12.33 25.24
CA LEU A 37 -7.26 -11.21 24.30
C LEU A 37 -7.51 -11.64 22.85
N LYS A 38 -6.93 -12.78 22.42
CA LYS A 38 -7.18 -13.34 21.08
C LYS A 38 -8.66 -13.58 20.77
N LEU A 39 -9.47 -13.88 21.79
CA LEU A 39 -10.89 -14.23 21.64
C LEU A 39 -11.81 -13.02 21.79
N THR A 40 -11.43 -12.05 22.63
CA THR A 40 -12.32 -10.98 23.08
C THR A 40 -11.94 -9.59 22.59
N CYS A 41 -10.71 -9.41 22.09
CA CYS A 41 -10.29 -8.11 21.56
C CYS A 41 -11.05 -7.79 20.28
N VAL A 42 -11.52 -6.53 20.18
CA VAL A 42 -11.95 -5.96 18.91
C VAL A 42 -10.80 -6.07 17.93
N VAL A 43 -11.09 -6.49 16.69
CA VAL A 43 -10.11 -6.63 15.62
C VAL A 43 -9.40 -5.29 15.42
N PRO A 44 -8.11 -5.17 15.75
CA PRO A 44 -7.40 -3.93 15.53
C PRO A 44 -6.97 -3.85 14.05
N HIS A 45 -6.90 -2.63 13.54
CA HIS A 45 -6.11 -2.33 12.35
C HIS A 45 -4.71 -1.91 12.83
N PHE A 46 -3.66 -2.56 12.32
CA PHE A 46 -2.29 -2.16 12.65
C PHE A 46 -1.63 -1.44 11.49
N VAL A 47 -0.95 -0.34 11.80
CA VAL A 47 0.04 0.29 10.92
C VAL A 47 1.41 -0.10 11.44
N ILE A 48 2.11 -0.94 10.68
CA ILE A 48 3.45 -1.44 11.02
C ILE A 48 4.46 -0.73 10.14
N ASN A 49 5.32 0.10 10.73
CA ASN A 49 6.40 0.77 10.03
C ASN A 49 7.73 0.20 10.51
N LEU A 50 8.53 -0.33 9.59
CA LEU A 50 9.87 -0.82 9.84
C LEU A 50 10.88 0.07 9.13
N SER A 51 11.77 0.67 9.91
CA SER A 51 12.86 1.53 9.45
C SER A 51 14.10 1.27 10.31
N ASP A 52 14.69 2.32 10.90
CA ASP A 52 15.71 2.19 11.95
C ASP A 52 15.15 1.54 13.23
N LYS A 53 13.82 1.57 13.39
CA LYS A 53 13.07 0.96 14.49
C LYS A 53 11.80 0.33 13.95
N LEU A 54 11.25 -0.60 14.73
CA LEU A 54 9.91 -1.13 14.47
C LEU A 54 8.89 -0.33 15.27
N CYS A 55 7.97 0.32 14.56
CA CYS A 55 6.85 1.06 15.11
C CYS A 55 5.54 0.37 14.72
N ILE A 56 4.65 0.16 15.69
CA ILE A 56 3.34 -0.45 15.48
C ILE A 56 2.28 0.47 16.09
N ASP A 57 1.34 0.91 15.28
CA ASP A 57 0.29 1.87 15.63
C ASP A 57 -1.11 1.29 15.37
N THR A 58 -2.11 1.72 16.12
CA THR A 58 -3.53 1.38 15.91
C THR A 58 -4.38 2.56 15.43
N GLY A 59 -3.76 3.66 14.99
CA GLY A 59 -4.39 4.84 14.41
C GLY A 59 -4.86 5.91 15.41
N SER A 60 -4.60 5.76 16.71
CA SER A 60 -4.96 6.79 17.70
C SER A 60 -3.84 7.83 17.83
N ARG A 61 -4.15 9.09 17.49
CA ARG A 61 -3.22 10.24 17.55
C ARG A 61 -3.26 11.00 18.87
N ASP A 62 -3.78 10.40 19.94
CA ASP A 62 -3.68 11.02 21.25
C ASP A 62 -2.19 11.19 21.59
N ASN A 63 -1.80 12.34 22.14
CA ASN A 63 -0.43 12.66 22.56
C ASN A 63 -0.26 12.37 24.07
N PRO A 64 0.13 11.14 24.47
CA PRO A 64 -0.02 10.70 25.84
C PRO A 64 1.34 10.55 26.51
N SER A 65 1.33 10.20 27.80
CA SER A 65 2.55 9.90 28.54
C SER A 65 3.26 8.67 27.97
N LYS A 66 4.51 8.87 27.56
CA LYS A 66 5.42 7.83 27.11
C LYS A 66 5.97 7.07 28.30
N VAL A 67 5.87 5.74 28.28
CA VAL A 67 6.58 4.85 29.21
C VAL A 67 7.64 4.08 28.43
N THR A 68 8.84 3.93 28.99
CA THR A 68 9.90 3.11 28.36
C THR A 68 10.37 2.09 29.37
N GLU A 69 10.17 0.82 29.03
CA GLU A 69 10.40 -0.31 29.92
C GLU A 69 10.98 -1.49 29.14
N ASP A 70 11.71 -2.34 29.87
CA ASP A 70 12.27 -3.56 29.32
C ASP A 70 11.27 -4.71 29.57
N HIS A 71 10.94 -5.48 28.52
CA HIS A 71 10.00 -6.59 28.57
C HIS A 71 10.63 -7.88 28.04
N LEU A 72 10.23 -9.02 28.58
CA LEU A 72 10.72 -10.33 28.15
C LEU A 72 9.78 -10.94 27.08
N ILE A 73 10.23 -11.01 25.83
CA ILE A 73 9.46 -11.53 24.70
C ILE A 73 10.25 -12.67 24.06
N GLY A 74 9.66 -13.87 24.00
CA GLY A 74 10.35 -15.04 23.43
C GLY A 74 11.62 -15.45 24.17
N GLY A 75 11.81 -15.02 25.42
CA GLY A 75 13.04 -15.22 26.19
C GLY A 75 14.10 -14.14 25.98
N GLU A 76 13.83 -13.14 25.13
CA GLU A 76 14.73 -12.00 24.91
C GLU A 76 14.20 -10.75 25.61
N VAL A 77 15.11 -9.98 26.20
CA VAL A 77 14.78 -8.67 26.76
C VAL A 77 14.71 -7.66 25.61
N MET A 78 13.57 -6.97 25.50
CA MET A 78 13.27 -5.96 24.50
C MET A 78 12.87 -4.65 25.18
N ARG A 79 13.49 -3.55 24.77
CA ARG A 79 13.22 -2.21 25.27
C ARG A 79 12.13 -1.57 24.43
N LEU A 80 10.95 -1.42 25.02
CA LEU A 80 9.78 -0.87 24.33
C LEU A 80 9.49 0.56 24.82
N SER A 81 9.09 1.44 23.91
CA SER A 81 8.37 2.65 24.26
C SER A 81 6.88 2.45 23.99
N LEU A 82 6.08 2.64 25.02
CA LEU A 82 4.65 2.38 25.01
C LEU A 82 3.87 3.70 25.09
N TYR A 83 2.98 3.88 24.12
CA TYR A 83 1.96 4.91 24.08
C TYR A 83 0.59 4.22 23.94
N PRO A 84 -0.50 4.81 24.45
CA PRO A 84 -1.87 4.29 24.31
C PRO A 84 -2.25 3.67 22.96
N GLY A 85 -1.83 4.26 21.84
CA GLY A 85 -2.08 3.77 20.48
C GLY A 85 -0.87 3.24 19.72
N GLN A 86 0.33 3.24 20.32
CA GLN A 86 1.58 2.97 19.59
C GLN A 86 2.63 2.26 20.45
N ILE A 87 3.34 1.31 19.86
CA ILE A 87 4.48 0.64 20.47
C ILE A 87 5.69 0.79 19.55
N ILE A 88 6.83 1.20 20.12
CA ILE A 88 8.10 1.32 19.41
C ILE A 88 9.11 0.39 20.06
N LEU A 89 9.66 -0.54 19.28
CA LEU A 89 10.85 -1.31 19.67
C LEU A 89 12.09 -0.42 19.49
N ARG A 90 12.89 -0.25 20.55
CA ARG A 90 14.06 0.64 20.50
C ARG A 90 15.30 -0.02 19.90
N GLU A 91 15.32 -1.34 19.85
CA GLU A 91 16.39 -2.11 19.23
C GLU A 91 16.26 -2.16 17.70
N ASN A 92 17.41 -2.05 17.03
CA ASN A 92 17.53 -2.18 15.58
C ASN A 92 18.09 -3.55 15.15
N SER A 93 17.81 -4.61 15.93
CA SER A 93 18.17 -5.97 15.52
C SER A 93 17.02 -6.54 14.68
N PRO A 94 17.27 -6.97 13.42
CA PRO A 94 16.25 -7.62 12.61
C PRO A 94 15.57 -8.80 13.31
N GLN A 95 16.35 -9.64 14.00
CA GLN A 95 15.82 -10.79 14.73
C GLN A 95 14.85 -10.37 15.84
N LYS A 96 15.18 -9.31 16.60
CA LYS A 96 14.29 -8.75 17.63
C LYS A 96 13.04 -8.12 17.03
N GLN A 97 13.18 -7.40 15.93
CA GLN A 97 12.05 -6.78 15.21
C GLN A 97 11.08 -7.86 14.70
N LEU A 98 11.59 -8.89 14.03
CA LEU A 98 10.78 -10.02 13.54
C LEU A 98 10.13 -10.79 14.70
N SER A 99 10.87 -11.04 15.79
CA SER A 99 10.35 -11.72 16.98
C SER A 99 9.24 -10.92 17.67
N PHE A 100 9.44 -9.60 17.79
CA PHE A 100 8.44 -8.71 18.38
C PHE A 100 7.17 -8.63 17.52
N ALA A 101 7.32 -8.44 16.22
CA ALA A 101 6.19 -8.45 15.29
C ALA A 101 5.44 -9.79 15.33
N GLY A 102 6.16 -10.91 15.29
CA GLY A 102 5.58 -12.25 15.42
C GLY A 102 4.77 -12.42 16.70
N TYR A 103 5.29 -11.97 17.84
CA TYR A 103 4.58 -11.99 19.12
C TYR A 103 3.26 -11.22 19.08
N LEU A 104 3.29 -10.01 18.50
CA LEU A 104 2.13 -9.13 18.43
C LEU A 104 1.06 -9.71 17.50
N LEU A 105 1.47 -10.17 16.32
CA LEU A 105 0.57 -10.80 15.34
C LEU A 105 -0.04 -12.11 15.86
N ASP A 106 0.71 -12.88 16.65
CA ASP A 106 0.17 -14.06 17.32
C ASP A 106 -0.83 -13.67 18.41
N THR A 107 -0.67 -12.51 19.05
CA THR A 107 -1.52 -12.02 20.15
C THR A 107 -2.85 -11.47 19.64
N PHE A 108 -2.85 -10.80 18.50
CA PHE A 108 -4.03 -10.14 17.93
C PHE A 108 -4.43 -10.81 16.61
N LEU A 109 -4.92 -12.05 16.72
CA LEU A 109 -5.38 -12.84 15.57
C LEU A 109 -6.58 -12.14 14.91
N LYS A 110 -6.58 -12.04 13.57
CA LYS A 110 -7.59 -11.39 12.69
C LYS A 110 -7.41 -9.90 12.39
N SER A 111 -6.30 -9.31 12.79
CA SER A 111 -6.01 -7.91 12.47
C SER A 111 -5.88 -7.71 10.95
N THR A 112 -6.37 -6.58 10.45
CA THR A 112 -5.94 -6.06 9.14
C THR A 112 -4.71 -5.20 9.35
N ILE A 113 -3.80 -5.19 8.37
CA ILE A 113 -2.51 -4.53 8.53
C ILE A 113 -2.19 -3.66 7.32
N SER A 114 -1.68 -2.47 7.62
CA SER A 114 -0.94 -1.62 6.70
C SER A 114 0.54 -1.69 7.07
N ILE A 115 1.41 -1.94 6.10
CA ILE A 115 2.83 -2.15 6.35
C ILE A 115 3.63 -1.15 5.54
N GLY A 116 4.58 -0.48 6.18
CA GLY A 116 5.57 0.40 5.57
C GLY A 116 6.98 -0.06 5.88
N PHE A 117 7.84 -0.05 4.88
CA PHE A 117 9.27 -0.33 5.00
C PHE A 117 10.06 0.84 4.43
N ASP A 118 10.81 1.53 5.27
CA ASP A 118 11.65 2.66 4.88
C ASP A 118 13.13 2.31 4.98
N ASP A 119 13.96 3.01 4.20
CA ASP A 119 15.42 3.03 4.31
C ASP A 119 15.83 3.39 5.76
N PRO A 120 16.73 2.63 6.44
CA PRO A 120 17.66 1.63 5.92
C PRO A 120 17.27 0.16 6.15
N THR A 121 15.98 -0.19 6.04
CA THR A 121 15.55 -1.59 6.24
C THR A 121 16.15 -2.52 5.18
N LEU A 122 16.87 -3.56 5.62
CA LEU A 122 17.42 -4.58 4.74
C LEU A 122 16.32 -5.36 4.02
N SER A 123 16.42 -5.50 2.69
CA SER A 123 15.44 -6.21 1.85
C SER A 123 15.22 -7.67 2.27
N ALA A 124 16.24 -8.34 2.81
CA ALA A 124 16.12 -9.69 3.36
C ALA A 124 15.16 -9.73 4.56
N THR A 125 15.24 -8.75 5.46
CA THR A 125 14.32 -8.60 6.61
C THR A 125 12.89 -8.34 6.13
N VAL A 126 12.72 -7.48 5.11
CA VAL A 126 11.39 -7.22 4.50
C VAL A 126 10.78 -8.52 3.96
N LEU A 127 11.56 -9.29 3.21
CA LEU A 127 11.10 -10.57 2.66
C LEU A 127 10.72 -11.58 3.75
N GLU A 128 11.55 -11.71 4.80
CA GLU A 128 11.24 -12.58 5.94
C GLU A 128 9.98 -12.14 6.68
N PHE A 129 9.82 -10.83 6.89
CA PHE A 129 8.62 -10.26 7.50
C PHE A 129 7.36 -10.60 6.68
N MET A 130 7.40 -10.38 5.36
CA MET A 130 6.27 -10.68 4.49
C MET A 130 5.91 -12.17 4.50
N LYS A 131 6.90 -13.06 4.55
CA LYS A 131 6.65 -14.50 4.73
C LYS A 131 5.97 -14.83 6.04
N ILE A 132 6.38 -14.19 7.15
CA ILE A 132 5.76 -14.33 8.48
C ILE A 132 4.28 -13.92 8.43
N ILE A 133 3.95 -12.85 7.72
CA ILE A 133 2.57 -12.38 7.50
C ILE A 133 1.77 -13.41 6.70
N ASN A 134 2.29 -13.83 5.54
CA ASN A 134 1.59 -14.72 4.61
C ASN A 134 1.39 -16.13 5.18
N GLN A 135 2.37 -16.67 5.91
CA GLN A 135 2.25 -17.94 6.63
C GLN A 135 1.09 -17.93 7.64
N ARG A 136 0.82 -16.77 8.25
CA ARG A 136 -0.31 -16.56 9.19
C ARG A 136 -1.62 -16.23 8.50
N LYS A 137 -1.62 -16.05 7.17
CA LYS A 137 -2.79 -15.67 6.37
C LYS A 137 -3.46 -14.40 6.88
N LEU A 138 -2.65 -13.41 7.29
CA LEU A 138 -3.15 -12.11 7.70
C LEU A 138 -3.53 -11.27 6.48
N SER A 139 -4.53 -10.41 6.62
CA SER A 139 -5.00 -9.54 5.54
C SER A 139 -4.18 -8.26 5.51
N ILE A 140 -3.41 -8.06 4.44
CA ILE A 140 -2.68 -6.82 4.21
C ILE A 140 -3.56 -5.90 3.37
N GLU A 141 -3.89 -4.74 3.90
CA GLU A 141 -4.62 -3.71 3.14
C GLU A 141 -3.62 -2.92 2.30
N THR A 142 -2.62 -2.34 2.95
CA THR A 142 -1.62 -1.48 2.29
C THR A 142 -0.20 -2.01 2.50
N PHE A 143 0.61 -1.93 1.45
CA PHE A 143 2.04 -2.21 1.48
C PHE A 143 2.81 -1.03 0.88
N ASN A 144 3.72 -0.44 1.64
CA ASN A 144 4.65 0.58 1.16
C ASN A 144 6.09 0.09 1.37
N TYR A 145 6.91 0.21 0.33
CA TYR A 145 8.32 -0.15 0.40
C TYR A 145 9.19 0.89 -0.31
N SER A 146 10.03 1.55 0.45
CA SER A 146 11.02 2.52 -0.02
C SER A 146 12.43 1.99 0.13
N LEU A 147 13.16 2.01 -0.98
CA LEU A 147 14.52 1.53 -1.07
C LEU A 147 15.40 2.56 -1.79
N THR A 148 16.53 2.90 -1.19
CA THR A 148 17.53 3.81 -1.78
C THR A 148 18.66 3.04 -2.47
N GLU A 149 19.00 1.86 -1.97
CA GLU A 149 20.06 1.00 -2.52
C GLU A 149 19.57 0.13 -3.70
N ASP A 150 20.47 -0.21 -4.61
CA ASP A 150 20.17 -1.14 -5.71
C ASP A 150 20.03 -2.58 -5.16
N SER A 151 18.80 -3.00 -4.81
CA SER A 151 18.50 -4.37 -4.33
C SER A 151 17.65 -5.14 -5.32
N SER A 152 18.23 -5.43 -6.48
CA SER A 152 17.49 -5.98 -7.62
C SER A 152 16.88 -7.36 -7.39
N GLU A 153 17.55 -8.23 -6.62
CA GLU A 153 17.11 -9.63 -6.47
C GLU A 153 15.93 -9.81 -5.49
N PHE A 154 15.70 -8.84 -4.59
CA PHE A 154 14.68 -8.95 -3.57
C PHE A 154 13.33 -8.39 -4.01
N ILE A 155 13.30 -7.37 -4.87
CA ILE A 155 12.06 -6.72 -5.29
C ILE A 155 11.07 -7.72 -5.90
N PRO A 156 11.45 -8.58 -6.89
CA PRO A 156 10.53 -9.60 -7.41
C PRO A 156 9.95 -10.50 -6.32
N ARG A 157 10.81 -10.97 -5.41
CA ARG A 157 10.45 -11.91 -4.34
C ARG A 157 9.52 -11.27 -3.32
N ILE A 158 9.72 -10.00 -2.99
CA ILE A 158 8.85 -9.23 -2.09
C ILE A 158 7.50 -8.99 -2.77
N LEU A 159 7.49 -8.64 -4.06
CA LEU A 159 6.25 -8.45 -4.83
C LEU A 159 5.42 -9.73 -4.94
N ASP A 160 6.06 -10.90 -5.07
CA ASP A 160 5.37 -12.19 -5.07
C ASP A 160 4.56 -12.39 -3.78
N GLU A 161 5.14 -11.98 -2.65
CA GLU A 161 4.48 -12.00 -1.34
C GLU A 161 3.39 -10.92 -1.19
N CYS A 162 3.32 -9.92 -2.09
CA CYS A 162 2.32 -8.84 -2.08
C CYS A 162 1.08 -9.11 -2.93
N SER A 163 1.01 -10.25 -3.61
CA SER A 163 -0.12 -10.60 -4.50
C SER A 163 -1.50 -10.59 -3.85
N GLU A 164 -1.57 -10.79 -2.53
CA GLU A 164 -2.80 -10.80 -1.74
C GLU A 164 -3.14 -9.46 -1.06
N VAL A 165 -2.32 -8.42 -1.25
CA VAL A 165 -2.60 -7.06 -0.74
C VAL A 165 -3.87 -6.53 -1.43
N THR A 166 -4.80 -5.96 -0.67
CA THR A 166 -6.14 -5.64 -1.19
C THR A 166 -6.35 -4.18 -1.59
N ASP A 167 -5.77 -3.23 -0.88
CA ASP A 167 -5.98 -1.80 -1.13
C ASP A 167 -4.86 -1.25 -2.01
N SER A 168 -3.66 -1.03 -1.45
CA SER A 168 -2.59 -0.38 -2.19
C SER A 168 -1.21 -1.03 -2.03
N ILE A 169 -0.45 -1.05 -3.11
CA ILE A 169 0.97 -1.42 -3.14
C ILE A 169 1.74 -0.21 -3.66
N ASP A 170 2.68 0.30 -2.88
CA ASP A 170 3.51 1.45 -3.22
C ASP A 170 5.00 1.10 -3.12
N ILE A 171 5.71 1.16 -4.25
CA ILE A 171 7.13 0.78 -4.36
C ILE A 171 7.96 1.98 -4.81
N HIS A 172 8.89 2.41 -3.96
CA HIS A 172 9.85 3.49 -4.23
C HIS A 172 11.25 2.91 -4.39
N ALA A 173 11.52 2.23 -5.50
CA ALA A 173 12.79 1.53 -5.72
C ALA A 173 13.55 2.02 -6.96
N ILE A 174 14.85 2.19 -6.80
CA ILE A 174 15.80 2.26 -7.92
C ILE A 174 16.18 0.81 -8.16
N SER A 175 15.75 0.24 -9.29
CA SER A 175 15.95 -1.17 -9.56
C SER A 175 16.58 -1.39 -10.93
N PRO A 176 17.69 -2.13 -11.01
CA PRO A 176 18.39 -2.39 -12.26
C PRO A 176 17.83 -3.61 -13.03
N ASN A 177 17.90 -3.50 -14.37
CA ASN A 177 17.95 -4.54 -15.43
C ASN A 177 17.29 -5.93 -15.22
N PHE A 178 16.10 -6.01 -14.64
CA PHE A 178 15.26 -7.20 -14.80
C PHE A 178 13.89 -6.81 -15.36
N MET A 179 13.14 -7.80 -15.82
CA MET A 179 11.71 -7.67 -16.09
C MET A 179 10.97 -8.54 -15.09
N TYR A 180 10.07 -7.94 -14.32
CA TYR A 180 9.23 -8.68 -13.39
C TYR A 180 7.92 -9.07 -14.07
N THR A 181 7.60 -10.36 -13.96
CA THR A 181 6.30 -10.91 -14.32
C THR A 181 5.75 -11.59 -13.07
N PRO A 182 4.60 -11.12 -12.55
CA PRO A 182 4.04 -11.66 -11.34
C PRO A 182 3.55 -13.10 -11.58
N PRO A 183 3.74 -14.01 -10.62
CA PRO A 183 3.31 -15.41 -10.75
C PRO A 183 1.79 -15.55 -10.76
N ARG A 184 1.07 -14.52 -10.30
CA ARG A 184 -0.40 -14.42 -10.31
C ARG A 184 -0.81 -12.95 -10.31
N PRO A 185 -2.01 -12.62 -10.81
CA PRO A 185 -2.53 -11.25 -10.77
C PRO A 185 -2.60 -10.69 -9.34
N PHE A 186 -2.36 -9.39 -9.18
CA PHE A 186 -2.50 -8.70 -7.90
C PHE A 186 -3.97 -8.47 -7.57
N LYS A 187 -4.31 -8.53 -6.27
CA LYS A 187 -5.65 -8.15 -5.78
C LYS A 187 -5.79 -6.66 -5.52
N ALA A 188 -4.67 -5.96 -5.36
CA ALA A 188 -4.61 -4.54 -4.99
C ALA A 188 -5.49 -3.69 -5.89
N GLU A 189 -6.17 -2.71 -5.28
CA GLU A 189 -6.90 -1.70 -6.03
C GLU A 189 -5.92 -0.74 -6.73
N ILE A 190 -4.86 -0.34 -6.01
CA ILE A 190 -3.90 0.65 -6.48
C ILE A 190 -2.49 0.05 -6.47
N LEU A 191 -1.78 0.21 -7.58
CA LEU A 191 -0.35 -0.04 -7.65
C LEU A 191 0.38 1.26 -8.00
N CYS A 192 1.33 1.65 -7.16
CA CYS A 192 2.22 2.79 -7.37
C CYS A 192 3.66 2.29 -7.47
N VAL A 193 4.36 2.71 -8.51
CA VAL A 193 5.79 2.39 -8.71
C VAL A 193 6.54 3.66 -9.08
N TRP A 194 7.46 4.08 -8.22
CA TRP A 194 8.21 5.33 -8.33
C TRP A 194 9.68 5.09 -8.67
N LYS A 195 10.38 6.17 -9.03
CA LYS A 195 11.79 6.22 -9.43
C LYS A 195 12.05 5.51 -10.77
N THR A 196 12.50 4.24 -10.77
CA THR A 196 12.84 3.50 -11.99
C THR A 196 11.80 2.41 -12.23
N THR A 197 11.02 2.54 -13.31
CA THR A 197 9.92 1.61 -13.63
C THR A 197 10.20 0.70 -14.81
N ASN A 198 11.42 0.69 -15.36
CA ASN A 198 11.75 -0.09 -16.56
C ASN A 198 11.61 -1.60 -16.39
N TRP A 199 11.64 -2.09 -15.16
CA TRP A 199 11.45 -3.50 -14.83
C TRP A 199 9.98 -3.93 -14.81
N LEU A 200 9.06 -2.98 -14.93
CA LEU A 200 7.63 -3.19 -14.87
C LEU A 200 7.04 -3.35 -16.28
N ASN A 201 6.51 -4.53 -16.59
CA ASN A 201 5.64 -4.71 -17.75
C ASN A 201 4.21 -4.26 -17.40
N LEU A 202 3.71 -3.20 -18.02
CA LEU A 202 2.40 -2.62 -17.69
C LEU A 202 1.23 -3.61 -17.91
N GLU A 203 1.35 -4.52 -18.88
CA GLU A 203 0.30 -5.50 -19.18
C GLU A 203 0.07 -6.47 -18.01
N ASP A 204 1.12 -6.80 -17.26
CA ASP A 204 1.08 -7.71 -16.13
C ASP A 204 0.28 -7.15 -14.93
N PHE A 205 0.00 -5.84 -14.91
CA PHE A 205 -0.67 -5.13 -13.82
C PHE A 205 -2.05 -4.57 -14.19
N MET A 206 -2.60 -4.96 -15.34
CA MET A 206 -3.97 -4.59 -15.73
C MET A 206 -5.07 -5.18 -14.82
N SER A 207 -4.68 -6.06 -13.89
CA SER A 207 -5.54 -6.60 -12.84
C SER A 207 -5.80 -5.62 -11.69
N CYS A 208 -4.96 -4.60 -11.51
CA CYS A 208 -5.20 -3.51 -10.58
C CYS A 208 -6.27 -2.56 -11.14
N HIS A 209 -7.00 -1.86 -10.27
CA HIS A 209 -7.98 -0.86 -10.70
C HIS A 209 -7.30 0.44 -11.16
N ARG A 210 -6.21 0.82 -10.48
CA ARG A 210 -5.42 2.03 -10.76
C ARG A 210 -3.94 1.67 -10.77
N VAL A 211 -3.21 2.16 -11.77
CA VAL A 211 -1.75 1.99 -11.87
C VAL A 211 -1.11 3.36 -12.01
N VAL A 212 -0.15 3.66 -11.14
CA VAL A 212 0.62 4.88 -11.12
C VAL A 212 2.09 4.52 -11.33
N VAL A 213 2.72 5.08 -12.35
CA VAL A 213 4.12 4.82 -12.68
C VAL A 213 4.88 6.11 -12.91
N GLU A 214 6.08 6.18 -12.33
CA GLU A 214 7.04 7.23 -12.66
C GLU A 214 7.96 6.77 -13.81
N LEU A 215 7.94 7.47 -14.94
CA LEU A 215 8.76 7.08 -16.10
C LEU A 215 10.22 7.51 -15.96
N GLY A 216 10.46 8.66 -15.31
CA GLY A 216 11.79 9.24 -15.14
C GLY A 216 12.50 9.55 -16.46
N LYS A 217 13.77 9.97 -16.37
CA LYS A 217 14.57 10.36 -17.56
C LYS A 217 15.08 9.17 -18.38
N ASN A 218 15.12 8.00 -17.77
CA ASN A 218 15.79 6.82 -18.30
C ASN A 218 14.80 5.74 -18.74
N SER A 219 13.56 6.11 -19.12
CA SER A 219 12.62 5.08 -19.55
C SER A 219 13.13 4.38 -20.82
N ASN A 220 13.10 3.05 -20.82
CA ASN A 220 13.49 2.22 -21.97
C ASN A 220 12.28 1.78 -22.80
N ARG A 221 11.08 2.28 -22.49
CA ARG A 221 9.85 1.94 -23.18
C ARG A 221 9.87 2.52 -24.59
N THR A 222 9.40 1.74 -25.55
CA THR A 222 9.36 2.15 -26.95
C THR A 222 7.93 2.44 -27.40
N ALA A 223 7.79 2.98 -28.60
CA ALA A 223 6.47 3.09 -29.23
C ALA A 223 5.77 1.73 -29.32
N GLU A 224 6.51 0.65 -29.55
CA GLU A 224 5.97 -0.71 -29.60
C GLU A 224 5.43 -1.13 -28.23
N THR A 225 6.18 -0.88 -27.14
CA THR A 225 5.74 -1.15 -25.77
C THR A 225 4.39 -0.50 -25.48
N TYR A 226 4.24 0.79 -25.81
CA TYR A 226 2.98 1.50 -25.57
C TYR A 226 1.85 1.05 -26.51
N ASN A 227 2.14 0.79 -27.79
CA ASN A 227 1.12 0.32 -28.72
C ASN A 227 0.57 -1.05 -28.31
N SER A 228 1.45 -1.98 -27.91
CA SER A 228 1.05 -3.28 -27.38
C SER A 228 0.17 -3.13 -26.14
N PHE A 229 0.66 -2.38 -25.14
CA PHE A 229 -0.07 -2.19 -23.90
C PHE A 229 -1.45 -1.55 -24.13
N PHE A 230 -1.55 -0.45 -24.89
CA PHE A 230 -2.84 0.19 -25.13
C PHE A 230 -3.78 -0.67 -25.98
N ALA A 231 -3.25 -1.44 -26.94
CA ALA A 231 -4.06 -2.42 -27.65
C ALA A 231 -4.59 -3.50 -26.69
N SER A 232 -3.75 -4.02 -25.79
CA SER A 232 -4.15 -5.03 -24.81
C SER A 232 -5.19 -4.50 -23.82
N TRP A 233 -4.92 -3.36 -23.18
CA TRP A 233 -5.83 -2.74 -22.21
C TRP A 233 -7.15 -2.31 -22.84
N MET A 234 -7.11 -1.55 -23.94
CA MET A 234 -8.35 -0.96 -24.50
C MET A 234 -9.23 -1.99 -25.21
N ASN A 235 -8.71 -3.18 -25.56
CA ASN A 235 -9.49 -4.27 -26.18
C ASN A 235 -9.89 -5.37 -25.19
N SER A 236 -9.44 -5.32 -23.94
CA SER A 236 -9.77 -6.32 -22.92
C SER A 236 -10.88 -5.83 -21.99
N ASP A 237 -11.43 -6.77 -21.22
CA ASP A 237 -12.31 -6.53 -20.07
C ASP A 237 -11.50 -6.37 -18.77
N ALA A 238 -10.26 -5.89 -18.87
CA ALA A 238 -9.36 -5.70 -17.75
C ALA A 238 -9.96 -4.78 -16.67
N ARG A 239 -9.56 -5.03 -15.41
CA ARG A 239 -10.03 -4.25 -14.25
C ARG A 239 -9.49 -2.82 -14.24
N LEU A 240 -8.34 -2.56 -14.88
CA LEU A 240 -7.70 -1.25 -14.95
C LEU A 240 -8.64 -0.18 -15.51
N GLN A 241 -8.91 0.85 -14.71
CA GLN A 241 -9.73 2.00 -15.09
C GLN A 241 -8.94 3.31 -15.17
N GLU A 242 -7.83 3.42 -14.45
CA GLU A 242 -6.98 4.61 -14.41
C GLU A 242 -5.50 4.24 -14.54
N LEU A 243 -4.84 4.83 -15.52
CA LEU A 243 -3.40 4.75 -15.68
C LEU A 243 -2.79 6.15 -15.59
N THR A 244 -1.82 6.27 -14.71
CA THR A 244 -1.19 7.54 -14.38
C THR A 244 0.30 7.45 -14.62
N PHE A 245 0.80 8.37 -15.45
CA PHE A 245 2.22 8.55 -15.71
C PHE A 245 2.72 9.83 -15.04
N HIS A 246 3.73 9.70 -14.18
CA HIS A 246 4.45 10.82 -13.56
C HIS A 246 5.81 11.05 -14.21
N SER A 247 6.32 12.28 -14.04
CA SER A 247 7.65 12.69 -14.48
C SER A 247 7.91 12.44 -15.97
N ILE A 248 6.90 12.64 -16.83
CA ILE A 248 6.96 12.32 -18.26
C ILE A 248 7.84 13.34 -18.99
N GLU A 249 8.84 12.85 -19.71
CA GLU A 249 9.63 13.68 -20.61
C GLU A 249 8.88 14.02 -21.90
N LYS A 250 9.25 15.14 -22.54
CA LYS A 250 8.58 15.60 -23.77
C LYS A 250 8.61 14.57 -24.90
N GLN A 251 9.71 13.83 -25.05
CA GLN A 251 9.81 12.80 -26.09
C GLN A 251 8.91 11.60 -25.75
N GLU A 252 8.92 11.16 -24.49
CA GLU A 252 8.09 10.06 -24.02
C GLU A 252 6.59 10.38 -24.11
N TYR A 253 6.21 11.60 -23.74
CA TYR A 253 4.86 12.12 -23.95
C TYR A 253 4.41 11.97 -25.41
N ARG A 254 5.28 12.32 -26.37
CA ARG A 254 4.96 12.19 -27.80
C ARG A 254 4.80 10.72 -28.20
N THR A 255 5.65 9.84 -27.67
CA THR A 255 5.56 8.40 -27.90
C THR A 255 4.23 7.84 -27.39
N ILE A 256 3.85 8.17 -26.15
CA ILE A 256 2.59 7.76 -25.53
C ILE A 256 1.39 8.29 -26.35
N MET A 257 1.37 9.59 -26.66
CA MET A 257 0.28 10.20 -27.42
C MET A 257 0.15 9.62 -28.83
N SER A 258 1.28 9.32 -29.50
CA SER A 258 1.29 8.64 -30.79
C SER A 258 0.66 7.24 -30.68
N ALA A 259 1.06 6.46 -29.67
CA ALA A 259 0.51 5.13 -29.44
C ALA A 259 -1.00 5.16 -29.14
N VAL A 260 -1.46 6.11 -28.33
CA VAL A 260 -2.90 6.29 -28.06
C VAL A 260 -3.66 6.73 -29.32
N SER A 261 -3.07 7.61 -30.14
CA SER A 261 -3.69 8.05 -31.41
C SER A 261 -3.88 6.91 -32.41
N ASN A 262 -3.06 5.86 -32.33
CA ASN A 262 -3.24 4.66 -33.14
C ASN A 262 -4.45 3.82 -32.70
N GLN A 263 -4.98 4.03 -31.50
CA GLN A 263 -6.10 3.26 -30.95
C GLN A 263 -7.48 3.84 -31.28
N GLY A 264 -7.56 5.12 -31.69
CA GLY A 264 -8.82 5.81 -31.94
C GLY A 264 -8.68 7.26 -32.38
N THR A 265 -9.80 7.91 -32.65
CA THR A 265 -9.83 9.33 -33.02
C THR A 265 -9.69 10.20 -31.78
N LEU A 266 -8.72 11.11 -31.80
CA LEU A 266 -8.49 12.08 -30.72
C LEU A 266 -9.35 13.34 -30.93
N GLN A 267 -10.07 13.75 -29.90
CA GLN A 267 -10.85 14.98 -29.86
C GLN A 267 -10.45 15.80 -28.62
N ARG A 268 -10.06 17.06 -28.80
CA ARG A 268 -9.78 17.95 -27.65
C ARG A 268 -11.09 18.49 -27.07
N LEU A 269 -11.29 18.32 -25.77
CA LEU A 269 -12.46 18.84 -25.04
C LEU A 269 -12.18 20.15 -24.31
N GLY A 270 -10.91 20.43 -24.01
CA GLY A 270 -10.48 21.65 -23.33
C GLY A 270 -8.96 21.82 -23.39
N LYS A 271 -8.42 22.69 -22.54
CA LYS A 271 -6.97 22.95 -22.50
C LYS A 271 -6.17 21.71 -22.10
N GLU A 272 -6.72 20.87 -21.23
CA GLU A 272 -6.02 19.77 -20.56
C GLU A 272 -6.68 18.40 -20.78
N TRP A 273 -7.83 18.36 -21.46
CA TRP A 273 -8.62 17.14 -21.66
C TRP A 273 -8.69 16.73 -23.13
N ILE A 274 -8.43 15.45 -23.38
CA ILE A 274 -8.50 14.81 -24.70
C ILE A 274 -9.38 13.58 -24.58
N GLU A 275 -10.35 13.44 -25.47
CA GLU A 275 -11.19 12.27 -25.63
C GLU A 275 -10.61 11.37 -26.73
N VAL A 276 -10.65 10.05 -26.52
CA VAL A 276 -10.25 9.04 -27.49
C VAL A 276 -11.47 8.19 -27.82
N LYS A 277 -11.96 8.27 -29.05
CA LYS A 277 -13.09 7.46 -29.54
C LYS A 277 -12.60 6.29 -30.37
N ARG A 278 -12.89 5.08 -29.94
CA ARG A 278 -12.53 3.85 -30.65
C ARG A 278 -13.63 3.41 -31.60
N ARG A 279 -13.28 2.62 -32.63
CA ARG A 279 -14.24 2.10 -33.63
C ARG A 279 -15.29 1.17 -33.01
N ASN A 280 -14.97 0.51 -31.91
CA ASN A 280 -15.88 -0.35 -31.16
C ASN A 280 -16.81 0.42 -30.20
N GLY A 281 -16.74 1.76 -30.20
CA GLY A 281 -17.57 2.61 -29.35
C GLY A 281 -17.02 2.81 -27.92
N LEU A 282 -15.89 2.19 -27.56
CA LEU A 282 -15.23 2.49 -26.29
C LEU A 282 -14.61 3.90 -26.32
N GLU A 283 -14.67 4.57 -25.17
CA GLU A 283 -14.18 5.92 -24.97
C GLU A 283 -13.20 5.97 -23.81
N PHE A 284 -12.13 6.74 -24.00
CA PHE A 284 -11.12 7.01 -22.98
C PHE A 284 -10.88 8.51 -22.89
N PHE A 285 -10.48 8.97 -21.71
CA PHE A 285 -10.25 10.38 -21.42
C PHE A 285 -8.85 10.57 -20.88
N ILE A 286 -8.09 11.46 -21.52
CA ILE A 286 -6.73 11.77 -21.16
C ILE A 286 -6.72 13.16 -20.52
N TYR A 287 -6.22 13.23 -19.29
CA TYR A 287 -5.88 14.47 -18.63
C TYR A 287 -4.37 14.71 -18.72
N THR A 288 -3.95 15.87 -19.20
CA THR A 288 -2.53 16.22 -19.31
C THR A 288 -2.24 17.51 -18.58
N PHE A 289 -1.32 17.47 -17.60
CA PHE A 289 -0.90 18.66 -16.87
C PHE A 289 0.61 18.61 -16.57
N ARG A 290 1.37 19.55 -17.13
CA ARG A 290 2.83 19.65 -16.95
C ARG A 290 3.55 18.33 -17.27
N VAL A 291 4.06 17.63 -16.26
CA VAL A 291 4.85 16.39 -16.35
C VAL A 291 4.01 15.15 -16.03
N TYR A 292 2.69 15.29 -16.05
CA TYR A 292 1.74 14.29 -15.61
C TYR A 292 0.69 14.03 -16.68
N MET A 293 0.34 12.75 -16.85
CA MET A 293 -0.72 12.30 -17.74
C MET A 293 -1.54 11.23 -17.03
N ILE A 294 -2.87 11.38 -17.06
CA ILE A 294 -3.81 10.33 -16.66
C ILE A 294 -4.58 9.89 -17.87
N ILE A 295 -4.81 8.59 -17.97
CA ILE A 295 -5.73 7.99 -18.92
C ILE A 295 -6.81 7.26 -18.12
N TYR A 296 -8.06 7.66 -18.33
CA TYR A 296 -9.24 7.06 -17.73
C TYR A 296 -10.04 6.28 -18.77
N THR A 297 -10.68 5.21 -18.33
CA THR A 297 -11.88 4.72 -19.02
C THR A 297 -13.01 5.75 -18.87
N LYS A 298 -14.03 5.68 -19.75
CA LYS A 298 -15.22 6.54 -19.63
C LYS A 298 -15.85 6.50 -18.24
N GLN A 299 -15.96 5.32 -17.63
CA GLN A 299 -16.60 5.18 -16.32
C GLN A 299 -15.79 5.89 -15.23
N ALA A 300 -14.48 5.66 -15.14
CA ALA A 300 -13.63 6.32 -14.15
C ALA A 300 -13.55 7.83 -14.36
N TYR A 301 -13.54 8.29 -15.61
CA TYR A 301 -13.64 9.73 -15.92
C TYR A 301 -14.92 10.35 -15.34
N LEU A 302 -16.08 9.73 -15.55
CA LEU A 302 -17.35 10.24 -15.02
C LEU A 302 -17.38 10.24 -13.49
N GLU A 303 -16.79 9.23 -12.85
CA GLU A 303 -16.66 9.19 -11.40
C GLU A 303 -15.75 10.30 -10.86
N GLU A 304 -14.63 10.55 -11.53
CA GLU A 304 -13.71 11.63 -11.18
C GLU A 304 -14.37 13.01 -11.34
N MET A 305 -15.10 13.24 -12.43
CA MET A 305 -15.84 14.50 -12.63
C MET A 305 -16.86 14.76 -11.51
N ARG A 306 -17.60 13.73 -11.07
CA ARG A 306 -18.53 13.85 -9.93
C ARG A 306 -17.81 14.19 -8.63
N LYS A 307 -16.63 13.59 -8.37
CA LYS A 307 -15.81 13.90 -7.20
C LYS A 307 -15.36 15.36 -7.21
N GLN A 308 -14.92 15.86 -8.36
CA GLN A 308 -14.49 17.25 -8.51
C GLN A 308 -15.67 18.23 -8.31
N GLU A 309 -16.82 17.95 -8.91
CA GLU A 309 -18.05 18.75 -8.71
C GLU A 309 -18.45 18.80 -7.23
N ALA A 310 -18.39 17.68 -6.51
CA ALA A 310 -18.68 17.65 -5.08
C ALA A 310 -17.68 18.48 -4.24
N LEU A 311 -16.40 18.49 -4.62
CA LEU A 311 -15.38 19.29 -3.94
C LEU A 311 -15.57 20.80 -4.16
N PHE A 312 -15.84 21.22 -5.40
CA PHE A 312 -15.97 22.65 -5.75
C PHE A 312 -17.37 23.22 -5.48
N GLY A 313 -18.43 22.42 -5.59
CA GLY A 313 -19.81 22.85 -5.32
C GLY A 313 -20.04 23.26 -3.86
N ASN A 314 -19.28 22.68 -2.92
CA ASN A 314 -19.32 23.06 -1.51
C ASN A 314 -18.63 24.41 -1.21
N HIS A 315 -17.82 24.94 -2.12
CA HIS A 315 -17.13 26.23 -1.92
C HIS A 315 -17.94 27.43 -2.41
N THR A 316 -18.94 27.22 -3.27
CA THR A 316 -19.75 28.32 -3.81
C THR A 316 -20.89 28.75 -2.87
N ILE A 317 -21.25 27.94 -1.87
CA ILE A 317 -22.39 28.21 -0.96
C ILE A 317 -21.97 29.03 0.29
N ASN A 318 -20.69 29.09 0.64
CA ASN A 318 -20.19 29.81 1.84
C ASN A 318 -19.64 31.22 1.56
N GLN A 319 -20.02 31.86 0.44
CA GLN A 319 -19.62 33.24 0.11
C GLN A 319 -20.81 34.17 -0.12
N ASN A 320 -21.89 34.00 0.65
CA ASN A 320 -22.89 35.07 0.80
C ASN A 320 -22.80 35.64 2.24
N PRO A 321 -22.59 36.96 2.39
CA PRO A 321 -22.43 37.62 3.69
C PRO A 321 -23.71 37.64 4.53
#